data_AF-A0A969QI76-F1
#
_entry.id   AF-A0A969QI76-F1
#
_cell.length_a   1.000
_cell.length_b   1.000
_cell.length_c   1.000
_cell.angle_alpha   90.00
_cell.angle_beta   90.00
_cell.angle_gamma   90.00
#
_symmetry.space_group_name_H-M   'P 1'
#
loop_
_entity.id
_entity.type
_entity.pdbx_description
1 polymer ?
#
loop_
_entity_poly.entity_id
_entity_poly.type
_entity_poly.pdbx_seq_one_letter_code
_entity_poly.pdbx_strand_id
1 'polypeptide(L)'
;MTSFLINHSTMATTAISISQKLSLFLLGIFAGLTGCSKNLEVSSLENSIKIELEKQGGIIVQSVVCPKDVPKAVDAFFQCKGRLLPQGEFVVAVQQEEEAEQLKWEVLNSNGLLNLPRLEKRLQKEVGTEIGTEPTIKCSTGTRQYRSTKPGDSFECKVTNGKLTNPPGQIDKLVVKVDAQGNVNWQQYRTVQAIATSPLPGSASPGSPAVGNAAGKTSASPTKASPSPASTAPSPTAKSAEDLLKDPNATDGFN
;
A
#
# COMPACT_ATOMS: atom_id res chain seq x y z
N MET A 1 25.78 -16.99 -35.78
CA MET A 1 26.77 -17.19 -34.71
C MET A 1 27.17 -15.82 -34.22
N THR A 2 26.46 -15.28 -33.23
CA THR A 2 26.66 -13.90 -32.78
C THR A 2 26.67 -13.93 -31.26
N SER A 3 27.85 -13.70 -30.70
CA SER A 3 28.16 -13.77 -29.28
C SER A 3 27.38 -12.71 -28.50
N PHE A 4 26.61 -13.14 -27.49
CA PHE A 4 26.05 -12.25 -26.48
C PHE A 4 27.08 -12.09 -25.36
N LEU A 5 27.62 -10.88 -25.22
CA LEU A 5 28.42 -10.45 -24.07
C LEU A 5 27.48 -10.22 -22.88
N ILE A 6 27.54 -11.14 -21.91
CA ILE A 6 26.87 -11.00 -20.61
C ILE A 6 27.71 -10.05 -19.75
N ASN A 7 27.20 -8.84 -19.52
CA ASN A 7 27.82 -7.86 -18.64
C ASN A 7 27.33 -8.15 -17.20
N HIS A 8 28.09 -8.93 -16.43
CA HIS A 8 27.85 -9.11 -15.00
C HIS A 8 28.28 -7.84 -14.25
N SER A 9 27.33 -6.96 -13.96
CA SER A 9 27.53 -5.90 -12.97
C SER A 9 27.46 -6.52 -11.57
N THR A 10 28.64 -6.77 -11.01
CA THR A 10 28.87 -7.08 -9.60
C THR A 10 28.32 -5.94 -8.73
N MET A 11 27.20 -6.18 -8.04
CA MET A 11 26.78 -5.33 -6.94
C MET A 11 27.79 -5.50 -5.80
N ALA A 12 28.62 -4.47 -5.60
CA ALA A 12 29.48 -4.34 -4.45
C ALA A 12 28.60 -4.24 -3.19
N THR A 13 28.50 -5.33 -2.44
CA THR A 13 28.00 -5.34 -1.08
C THR A 13 29.00 -4.56 -0.22
N THR A 14 28.78 -3.27 -0.05
CA THR A 14 29.50 -2.47 0.96
C THR A 14 29.08 -2.96 2.34
N ALA A 15 29.87 -3.87 2.88
CA ALA A 15 29.89 -4.18 4.30
C ALA A 15 30.21 -2.88 5.06
N ILE A 16 29.20 -2.29 5.71
CA ILE A 16 29.39 -1.19 6.65
C ILE A 16 30.02 -1.81 7.90
N SER A 17 31.35 -1.79 7.94
CA SER A 17 32.15 -2.09 9.11
C SER A 17 31.93 -0.98 10.13
N ILE A 18 30.95 -1.14 11.01
CA ILE A 18 30.74 -0.26 12.17
C ILE A 18 31.97 -0.44 13.06
N SER A 19 32.84 0.58 13.04
CA SER A 19 34.06 0.66 13.82
C SER A 19 33.71 0.57 15.31
N GLN A 20 34.01 -0.61 15.86
CA GLN A 20 33.87 -1.01 17.24
C GLN A 20 34.84 -0.21 18.12
N LYS A 21 34.55 1.08 18.34
CA LYS A 21 35.22 1.88 19.36
C LYS A 21 34.62 1.55 20.72
N LEU A 22 35.20 0.52 21.33
CA LEU A 22 35.67 0.51 22.72
C LEU A 22 34.98 1.53 23.65
N SER A 23 33.80 1.18 24.16
CA SER A 23 33.29 1.75 25.40
C SER A 23 33.37 0.68 26.47
N LEU A 24 34.54 0.63 27.09
CA LEU A 24 34.83 -0.04 28.35
C LEU A 24 34.10 0.75 29.45
N PHE A 25 32.85 0.39 29.75
CA PHE A 25 32.18 0.80 30.97
C PHE A 25 31.74 -0.44 31.74
N LEU A 26 32.55 -0.77 32.74
CA LEU A 26 32.18 -1.33 34.04
C LEU A 26 31.18 -2.50 34.06
N LEU A 27 31.75 -3.70 34.22
CA LEU A 27 31.17 -4.76 35.05
C LEU A 27 30.80 -4.20 36.43
N GLY A 28 29.52 -4.25 36.75
CA GLY A 28 28.99 -3.89 38.06
C GLY A 28 27.59 -4.46 38.26
N ILE A 29 27.54 -5.76 38.58
CA ILE A 29 26.52 -6.41 39.41
C ILE A 29 25.07 -6.03 39.11
N PHE A 30 24.42 -6.78 38.22
CA PHE A 30 22.98 -7.05 38.26
C PHE A 30 22.72 -8.53 38.00
N ALA A 31 23.05 -9.36 39.00
CA ALA A 31 22.54 -10.71 39.12
C ALA A 31 21.32 -10.66 40.05
N GLY A 32 20.16 -11.10 39.54
CA GLY A 32 18.87 -11.08 40.25
C GLY A 32 18.14 -9.75 39.99
N LEU A 33 17.12 -9.70 39.15
CA LEU A 33 15.85 -10.41 39.28
C LEU A 33 15.33 -10.79 37.89
N THR A 34 15.62 -12.01 37.42
CA THR A 34 14.85 -12.59 36.31
C THR A 34 13.50 -13.04 36.86
N GLY A 35 12.64 -12.06 37.18
CA GLY A 35 11.21 -12.28 37.22
C GLY A 35 10.79 -12.66 35.81
N CYS A 36 10.76 -13.96 35.51
CA CYS A 36 10.21 -14.51 34.28
C CYS A 36 8.71 -14.18 34.23
N SER A 37 8.37 -12.94 33.88
CA SER A 37 7.02 -12.57 33.52
C SER A 37 6.64 -13.42 32.32
N LYS A 38 5.77 -14.40 32.57
CA LYS A 38 5.29 -15.38 31.57
C LYS A 38 4.55 -14.71 30.40
N ASN A 39 4.11 -13.48 30.60
CA ASN A 39 3.32 -12.71 29.65
C ASN A 39 4.11 -11.52 29.10
N LEU A 40 3.79 -11.15 27.87
CA LEU A 40 4.30 -9.96 27.22
C LEU A 40 3.76 -8.70 27.91
N GLU A 41 4.59 -7.66 28.07
CA GLU A 41 4.14 -6.38 28.63
C GLU A 41 3.39 -5.56 27.56
N VAL A 42 2.10 -5.86 27.41
CA VAL A 42 1.26 -5.33 26.33
C VAL A 42 1.10 -3.80 26.40
N SER A 43 1.05 -3.20 27.60
CA SER A 43 0.83 -1.75 27.77
C SER A 43 1.97 -0.91 27.19
N SER A 44 3.23 -1.33 27.40
CA SER A 44 4.40 -0.67 26.83
C SER A 44 4.44 -0.81 25.30
N LEU A 45 4.06 -1.98 24.79
CA LEU A 45 3.90 -2.21 23.35
C LEU A 45 2.83 -1.27 22.74
N GLU A 46 1.64 -1.17 23.33
CA GLU A 46 0.58 -0.26 22.86
C GLU A 46 1.06 1.20 22.79
N ASN A 47 1.76 1.66 23.83
CA ASN A 47 2.28 3.02 23.88
C ASN A 47 3.41 3.26 22.87
N SER A 48 4.31 2.29 22.68
CA SER A 48 5.39 2.39 21.68
C SER A 48 4.86 2.41 20.25
N ILE A 49 3.88 1.56 19.91
CA ILE A 49 3.20 1.58 18.61
C ILE A 49 2.56 2.96 18.39
N LYS A 50 1.84 3.48 19.41
CA LYS A 50 1.22 4.80 19.34
C LYS A 50 2.25 5.90 19.02
N ILE A 51 3.32 5.99 19.81
CA ILE A 51 4.35 7.02 19.67
C ILE A 51 5.03 6.94 18.29
N GLU A 52 5.39 5.74 17.85
CA GLU A 52 6.11 5.58 16.58
C GLU A 52 5.20 5.91 15.38
N LEU A 53 3.92 5.55 15.43
CA LEU A 53 2.96 5.92 14.40
C LEU A 53 2.75 7.44 14.32
N GLU A 54 2.63 8.12 15.47
CA GLU A 54 2.51 9.58 15.51
C GLU A 54 3.76 10.25 14.94
N LYS A 55 4.94 9.74 15.27
CA LYS A 55 6.24 10.23 14.80
C LYS A 55 6.47 10.00 13.31
N GLN A 56 6.21 8.80 12.79
CA GLN A 56 6.50 8.45 11.40
C GLN A 56 5.41 8.90 10.41
N GLY A 57 4.15 8.82 10.83
CA GLY A 57 3.00 9.14 9.98
C GLY A 57 2.57 10.60 10.02
N GLY A 58 2.93 11.33 11.10
CA GLY A 58 2.31 12.63 11.39
C GLY A 58 0.80 12.50 11.59
N ILE A 59 0.34 11.33 12.06
CA ILE A 59 -1.06 10.98 12.30
C ILE A 59 -1.34 11.06 13.79
N ILE A 60 -2.57 11.35 14.20
CA ILE A 60 -2.95 11.37 15.62
C ILE A 60 -3.62 10.04 15.95
N VAL A 61 -2.98 9.23 16.80
CA VAL A 61 -3.49 7.94 17.23
C VAL A 61 -4.25 8.12 18.54
N GLN A 62 -5.54 7.82 18.54
CA GLN A 62 -6.36 7.96 19.74
C GLN A 62 -6.00 6.88 20.77
N SER A 63 -5.99 5.63 20.32
CA SER A 63 -5.74 4.46 21.16
C SER A 63 -5.20 3.30 20.33
N VAL A 64 -4.44 2.41 20.96
CA VAL A 64 -4.08 1.08 20.46
C VAL A 64 -4.45 0.11 21.56
N VAL A 65 -5.18 -0.95 21.21
CA VAL A 65 -5.65 -1.98 22.14
C VAL A 65 -5.24 -3.34 21.60
N CYS A 66 -4.39 -4.04 22.33
CA CYS A 66 -3.93 -5.37 22.04
C CYS A 66 -4.69 -6.40 22.93
N PRO A 67 -4.69 -7.70 22.57
CA PRO A 67 -5.24 -8.75 23.40
C PRO A 67 -4.53 -8.78 24.76
N LYS A 68 -5.28 -9.05 25.83
CA LYS A 68 -4.70 -9.30 27.15
C LYS A 68 -4.12 -10.71 27.19
N ASP A 69 -3.17 -10.92 28.10
CA ASP A 69 -2.60 -12.24 28.42
C ASP A 69 -1.95 -12.95 27.21
N VAL A 70 -1.25 -12.18 26.37
CA VAL A 70 -0.47 -12.75 25.26
C VAL A 70 0.72 -13.53 25.85
N PRO A 71 0.77 -14.86 25.66
CA PRO A 71 1.90 -15.66 26.13
C PRO A 71 3.15 -15.28 25.36
N LYS A 72 4.30 -15.28 26.04
CA LYS A 72 5.59 -15.17 25.38
C LYS A 72 5.86 -16.48 24.64
N ALA A 73 5.77 -16.43 23.32
CA ALA A 73 6.02 -17.56 22.46
C ALA A 73 6.75 -17.06 21.22
N VAL A 74 7.84 -17.74 20.87
CA VAL A 74 8.61 -17.51 19.66
C VAL A 74 7.69 -17.62 18.45
N ASP A 75 7.80 -16.67 17.52
CA ASP A 75 7.01 -16.61 16.29
C ASP A 75 5.49 -16.57 16.52
N ALA A 76 5.04 -16.23 17.73
CA ALA A 76 3.63 -16.00 17.97
C ALA A 76 3.19 -14.69 17.32
N PHE A 77 2.05 -14.77 16.61
CA PHE A 77 1.41 -13.63 15.98
C PHE A 77 0.14 -13.25 16.73
N PHE A 78 -0.06 -11.95 16.93
CA PHE A 78 -1.32 -11.41 17.42
C PHE A 78 -1.61 -10.06 16.76
N GLN A 79 -2.85 -9.60 16.89
CA GLN A 79 -3.30 -8.36 16.26
C GLN A 79 -3.76 -7.36 17.31
N CYS A 80 -3.26 -6.14 17.22
CA CYS A 80 -3.75 -5.00 17.98
C CYS A 80 -4.69 -4.16 17.12
N LYS A 81 -5.72 -3.58 17.74
CA LYS A 81 -6.67 -2.68 17.10
C LYS A 81 -6.36 -1.24 17.51
N GLY A 82 -6.06 -0.41 16.53
CA GLY A 82 -5.84 1.02 16.73
C GLY A 82 -7.04 1.85 16.28
N ARG A 83 -7.17 3.06 16.81
CA ARG A 83 -8.18 4.03 16.40
C ARG A 83 -7.52 5.37 16.07
N LEU A 84 -7.86 5.94 14.91
CA LEU A 84 -7.46 7.25 14.45
C LEU A 84 -8.63 8.22 14.55
N LEU A 85 -8.35 9.45 14.99
CA LEU A 85 -9.33 10.54 14.91
C LEU A 85 -9.02 11.44 13.72
N PRO A 86 -9.99 11.73 12.82
CA PRO A 86 -11.36 11.22 12.73
C PRO A 86 -11.52 9.98 11.82
N GLN A 87 -10.44 9.24 11.54
CA GLN A 87 -10.32 8.44 10.31
C GLN A 87 -10.66 6.95 10.44
N GLY A 88 -11.05 6.48 11.63
CA GLY A 88 -11.57 5.11 11.83
C GLY A 88 -10.59 4.20 12.57
N GLU A 89 -10.67 2.89 12.31
CA GLU A 89 -9.90 1.86 13.02
C GLU A 89 -8.86 1.20 12.10
N PHE A 90 -7.70 0.87 12.66
CA PHE A 90 -6.63 0.16 11.96
C PHE A 90 -6.18 -1.08 12.72
N VAL A 91 -5.50 -1.98 12.01
CA VAL A 91 -5.01 -3.24 12.58
C VAL A 91 -3.49 -3.27 12.50
N VAL A 92 -2.84 -3.61 13.61
CA VAL A 92 -1.40 -3.81 13.71
C VAL A 92 -1.14 -5.29 13.93
N ALA A 93 -0.41 -5.92 13.01
CA ALA A 93 0.08 -7.27 13.19
C ALA A 93 1.39 -7.21 13.98
N VAL A 94 1.47 -7.97 15.06
CA VAL A 94 2.67 -8.07 15.90
C VAL A 94 3.18 -9.50 15.83
N GLN A 95 4.47 -9.65 15.58
CA GLN A 95 5.23 -10.90 15.60
C GLN A 95 6.26 -10.84 16.73
N GLN A 96 6.28 -11.87 17.57
CA GLN A 96 7.30 -12.05 18.60
C GLN A 96 8.53 -12.72 17.98
N GLU A 97 9.69 -12.06 17.99
CA GLU A 97 10.96 -12.65 17.54
C GLU A 97 11.65 -13.45 18.67
N GLU A 98 12.54 -14.39 18.31
CA GLU A 98 13.29 -15.26 19.25
C GLU A 98 14.14 -14.48 20.25
N GLU A 99 14.74 -13.38 19.79
CA GLU A 99 15.50 -12.46 20.63
C GLU A 99 14.50 -11.49 21.27
N ALA A 100 14.11 -11.80 22.51
CA ALA A 100 12.98 -11.24 23.27
C ALA A 100 12.99 -9.70 23.50
N GLU A 101 13.89 -8.96 22.88
CA GLU A 101 14.02 -7.51 23.03
C GLU A 101 13.46 -6.72 21.85
N GLN A 102 13.16 -7.35 20.71
CA GLN A 102 12.66 -6.63 19.53
C GLN A 102 11.38 -7.24 18.95
N LEU A 103 10.24 -6.69 19.37
CA LEU A 103 8.95 -7.01 18.77
C LEU A 103 8.85 -6.39 17.38
N LYS A 104 8.63 -7.23 16.36
CA LYS A 104 8.36 -6.75 15.01
C LYS A 104 6.88 -6.52 14.85
N TRP A 105 6.50 -5.31 14.51
CA TRP A 105 5.11 -4.98 14.24
C TRP A 105 4.97 -4.23 12.93
N GLU A 106 3.83 -4.42 12.26
CA GLU A 106 3.51 -3.76 11.01
C GLU A 106 2.02 -3.39 11.01
N VAL A 107 1.71 -2.17 10.57
CA VAL A 107 0.32 -1.78 10.30
C VAL A 107 -0.14 -2.43 9.00
N LEU A 108 -1.25 -3.17 9.07
CA LEU A 108 -1.93 -3.69 7.91
C LEU A 108 -2.73 -2.57 7.24
N ASN A 109 -2.79 -2.56 5.90
CA ASN A 109 -3.63 -1.60 5.19
C ASN A 109 -5.08 -1.76 5.62
N SER A 110 -5.66 -0.67 6.14
CA SER A 110 -7.01 -0.65 6.68
C SER A 110 -7.73 0.64 6.31
N ASN A 111 -9.01 0.70 6.65
CA ASN A 111 -9.73 1.96 6.68
C ASN A 111 -9.00 2.96 7.58
N GLY A 112 -8.69 4.15 7.08
CA GLY A 112 -8.03 5.18 7.88
C GLY A 112 -6.51 5.23 7.78
N LEU A 113 -5.83 4.11 7.47
CA LEU A 113 -4.36 4.07 7.49
C LEU A 113 -3.77 3.14 6.43
N LEU A 114 -2.90 3.71 5.58
CA LEU A 114 -2.13 2.98 4.58
C LEU A 114 -0.66 2.88 5.01
N ASN A 115 -0.11 1.68 4.86
CA ASN A 115 1.32 1.40 4.91
C ASN A 115 1.89 1.59 3.50
N LEU A 116 2.56 2.73 3.29
CA LEU A 116 3.07 3.14 1.99
C LEU A 116 4.18 2.21 1.48
N PRO A 117 5.19 1.79 2.28
CA PRO A 117 6.19 0.82 1.83
C PRO A 117 5.57 -0.48 1.28
N ARG A 118 4.56 -1.03 1.98
CA ARG A 118 3.87 -2.25 1.55
C ARG A 118 3.05 -2.02 0.28
N LEU A 119 2.37 -0.87 0.20
CA LEU A 119 1.63 -0.47 -0.99
C LEU A 119 2.55 -0.28 -2.21
N GLU A 120 3.65 0.46 -2.05
CA GLU A 120 4.67 0.69 -3.09
C GLU A 120 5.21 -0.64 -3.62
N LYS A 121 5.60 -1.55 -2.72
CA LYS A 121 6.11 -2.88 -3.10
C LYS A 121 5.07 -3.71 -3.86
N ARG A 122 3.80 -3.64 -3.43
CA ARG A 122 2.68 -4.31 -4.14
C ARG A 122 2.50 -3.73 -5.54
N LEU A 123 2.41 -2.41 -5.67
CA LEU A 123 2.26 -1.73 -6.95
C LEU A 123 3.45 -2.01 -7.87
N GLN A 124 4.68 -2.04 -7.35
CA GLN A 124 5.89 -2.30 -8.12
C GLN A 124 5.85 -3.70 -8.72
N LYS A 125 5.40 -4.69 -7.94
CA LYS A 125 5.18 -6.05 -8.42
C LYS A 125 4.08 -6.14 -9.48
N GLU A 126 2.92 -5.52 -9.22
CA GLU A 126 1.77 -5.55 -10.14
C GLU A 126 2.09 -4.86 -11.47
N VAL A 127 2.56 -3.62 -11.43
CA VAL A 127 2.94 -2.86 -12.63
C VAL A 127 4.12 -3.52 -13.32
N GLY A 128 5.10 -4.02 -12.57
CA GLY A 128 6.26 -4.65 -13.18
C GLY A 128 5.93 -5.95 -13.92
N THR A 129 4.93 -6.69 -13.43
CA THR A 129 4.35 -7.83 -14.15
C THR A 129 3.67 -7.39 -15.44
N GLU A 130 2.97 -6.25 -15.44
CA GLU A 130 2.29 -5.71 -16.63
C GLU A 130 3.26 -5.22 -17.71
N ILE A 131 4.35 -4.54 -17.34
CA ILE A 131 5.27 -3.92 -18.31
C ILE A 131 6.54 -4.75 -18.60
N GLY A 132 6.76 -5.84 -17.87
CA GLY A 132 7.94 -6.71 -18.03
C GLY A 132 9.26 -6.08 -17.56
N THR A 133 9.21 -5.01 -16.78
CA THR A 133 10.37 -4.36 -16.13
C THR A 133 10.01 -4.08 -14.67
N GLU A 134 10.98 -3.78 -13.81
CA GLU A 134 10.70 -3.49 -12.39
C GLU A 134 10.74 -1.98 -12.12
N PRO A 135 9.60 -1.27 -12.17
CA PRO A 135 9.57 0.16 -11.94
C PRO A 135 9.71 0.49 -10.46
N THR A 136 10.38 1.58 -10.13
CA THR A 136 10.41 2.09 -8.75
C THR A 136 9.24 3.04 -8.55
N ILE A 137 8.37 2.73 -7.60
CA ILE A 137 7.16 3.51 -7.32
C ILE A 137 7.32 4.22 -5.97
N LYS A 138 7.02 5.53 -5.96
CA LYS A 138 7.07 6.38 -4.75
C LYS A 138 5.76 7.11 -4.53
N CYS A 139 5.06 6.74 -3.47
CA CYS A 139 3.73 7.24 -3.11
C CYS A 139 3.76 8.31 -2.01
N SER A 140 4.90 8.54 -1.37
CA SER A 140 5.12 9.66 -0.44
C SER A 140 6.14 10.66 -0.94
N THR A 141 5.88 11.93 -0.63
CA THR A 141 6.89 12.98 -0.64
C THR A 141 7.58 12.98 0.73
N GLY A 142 8.69 12.26 0.88
CA GLY A 142 9.52 12.26 2.09
C GLY A 142 9.68 10.89 2.74
N THR A 143 9.91 10.87 4.05
CA THR A 143 10.22 9.66 4.84
C THR A 143 9.00 9.04 5.52
N ARG A 144 7.78 9.49 5.20
CA ARG A 144 6.55 9.00 5.82
C ARG A 144 6.27 7.58 5.35
N GLN A 145 6.23 6.66 6.30
CA GLN A 145 5.89 5.25 6.05
C GLN A 145 4.38 5.04 6.07
N TYR A 146 3.66 5.87 6.81
CA TYR A 146 2.21 5.74 6.99
C TYR A 146 1.48 6.97 6.47
N ARG A 147 0.31 6.74 5.88
CA ARG A 147 -0.58 7.79 5.40
C ARG A 147 -1.99 7.56 5.88
N SER A 148 -2.49 8.55 6.60
CA SER A 148 -3.90 8.73 6.89
C SER A 148 -4.74 8.83 5.62
N THR A 149 -5.81 8.04 5.51
CA THR A 149 -6.72 8.06 4.35
C THR A 149 -8.18 8.04 4.74
N LYS A 150 -9.01 8.69 3.93
CA LYS A 150 -10.47 8.64 4.04
C LYS A 150 -11.05 7.88 2.84
N PRO A 151 -12.21 7.23 2.99
CA PRO A 151 -13.01 6.74 1.87
C PRO A 151 -13.11 7.75 0.73
N GLY A 152 -12.74 7.33 -0.47
CA GLY A 152 -12.74 8.17 -1.67
C GLY A 152 -11.48 9.01 -1.88
N ASP A 153 -10.51 9.01 -0.94
CA ASP A 153 -9.24 9.71 -1.11
C ASP A 153 -8.50 9.20 -2.34
N SER A 154 -7.84 10.12 -3.03
CA SER A 154 -6.97 9.83 -4.15
C SER A 154 -5.63 10.53 -4.00
N PHE A 155 -4.54 9.87 -4.38
CA PHE A 155 -3.22 10.45 -4.37
C PHE A 155 -2.33 9.89 -5.47
N GLU A 156 -1.32 10.67 -5.85
CA GLU A 156 -0.40 10.31 -6.92
C GLU A 156 0.84 9.60 -6.35
N CYS A 157 1.27 8.54 -7.02
CA CYS A 157 2.58 7.93 -6.86
C CYS A 157 3.42 8.22 -8.10
N LYS A 158 4.65 8.64 -7.90
CA LYS A 158 5.64 8.85 -8.95
C LYS A 158 6.21 7.50 -9.37
N VAL A 159 6.29 7.27 -10.68
CA VAL A 159 6.91 6.07 -11.25
C VAL A 159 8.24 6.47 -11.89
N THR A 160 9.30 5.74 -11.56
CA THR A 160 10.58 5.83 -12.28
C THR A 160 10.89 4.47 -12.91
N ASN A 161 11.60 4.49 -14.04
CA ASN A 161 11.87 3.30 -14.87
C ASN A 161 10.61 2.60 -15.42
N GLY A 162 9.46 3.27 -15.49
CA GLY A 162 8.21 2.74 -16.05
C GLY A 162 8.16 2.73 -17.59
N LYS A 163 9.20 2.24 -18.25
CA LYS A 163 9.27 2.22 -19.73
C LYS A 163 8.41 1.09 -20.28
N LEU A 164 7.52 1.40 -21.21
CA LEU A 164 6.78 0.41 -21.99
C LEU A 164 7.49 0.12 -23.31
N THR A 165 7.53 -1.15 -23.68
CA THR A 165 8.10 -1.59 -24.96
C THR A 165 7.05 -1.68 -26.06
N ASN A 166 5.81 -2.07 -25.74
CA ASN A 166 4.74 -2.29 -26.72
C ASN A 166 3.35 -1.93 -26.14
N PRO A 167 2.70 -0.83 -26.57
CA PRO A 167 3.26 0.25 -27.39
C PRO A 167 4.38 1.02 -26.66
N PRO A 168 5.32 1.65 -27.39
CA PRO A 168 6.37 2.45 -26.76
C PRO A 168 5.75 3.63 -26.01
N GLY A 169 6.18 3.82 -24.76
CA GLY A 169 5.67 4.88 -23.90
C GLY A 169 6.32 4.86 -22.53
N GLN A 170 5.85 5.75 -21.66
CA GLN A 170 6.32 5.85 -20.29
C GLN A 170 5.14 5.99 -19.32
N ILE A 171 5.17 5.23 -18.22
CA ILE A 171 4.30 5.45 -17.07
C ILE A 171 4.98 6.50 -16.20
N ASP A 172 4.37 7.68 -16.09
CA ASP A 172 4.93 8.78 -15.31
C ASP A 172 4.38 8.79 -13.88
N LYS A 173 3.09 8.47 -13.74
CA LYS A 173 2.39 8.48 -12.46
C LYS A 173 1.31 7.41 -12.37
N LEU A 174 1.07 6.97 -11.15
CA LEU A 174 -0.11 6.20 -10.76
C LEU A 174 -1.01 7.06 -9.89
N VAL A 175 -2.30 7.08 -10.15
CA VAL A 175 -3.28 7.63 -9.22
C VAL A 175 -3.87 6.47 -8.44
N VAL A 176 -3.60 6.48 -7.14
CA VAL A 176 -4.14 5.53 -6.18
C VAL A 176 -5.42 6.10 -5.60
N LYS A 177 -6.48 5.29 -5.53
CA LYS A 177 -7.78 5.63 -4.96
C LYS A 177 -8.18 4.62 -3.90
N VAL A 178 -8.61 5.12 -2.75
CA VAL A 178 -9.10 4.31 -1.63
C VAL A 178 -10.62 4.24 -1.71
N ASP A 179 -11.19 3.04 -1.69
CA ASP A 179 -12.64 2.86 -1.70
C ASP A 179 -13.26 3.00 -0.29
N ALA A 180 -14.56 2.74 -0.16
CA ALA A 180 -15.27 2.87 1.12
C ALA A 180 -14.90 1.79 2.15
N GLN A 181 -14.32 0.68 1.70
CA GLN A 181 -13.90 -0.45 2.50
C GLN A 181 -12.41 -0.39 2.83
N GLY A 182 -11.69 0.61 2.31
CA GLY A 182 -10.26 0.80 2.52
C GLY A 182 -9.40 0.00 1.55
N ASN A 183 -10.02 -0.60 0.53
CA ASN A 183 -9.25 -1.24 -0.53
C ASN A 183 -8.64 -0.19 -1.43
N VAL A 184 -7.46 -0.53 -1.94
CA VAL A 184 -6.68 0.34 -2.79
C VAL A 184 -6.85 -0.09 -4.25
N ASN A 185 -7.38 0.81 -5.06
CA ASN A 185 -7.44 0.71 -6.51
C ASN A 185 -6.44 1.70 -7.11
N TRP A 186 -5.94 1.44 -8.31
CA TRP A 186 -5.00 2.34 -8.96
C TRP A 186 -5.22 2.44 -10.46
N GLN A 187 -4.82 3.57 -11.03
CA GLN A 187 -4.85 3.84 -12.47
C GLN A 187 -3.52 4.43 -12.92
N GLN A 188 -3.03 3.97 -14.06
CA GLN A 188 -1.79 4.47 -14.66
C GLN A 188 -2.06 5.62 -15.62
N TYR A 189 -1.19 6.63 -15.59
CA TYR A 189 -1.16 7.70 -16.58
C TYR A 189 0.09 7.52 -17.43
N ARG A 190 -0.14 7.36 -18.74
CA ARG A 190 0.91 7.15 -19.74
C ARG A 190 1.12 8.43 -20.53
N THR A 191 2.36 8.88 -20.65
CA THR A 191 2.72 9.79 -21.73
C THR A 191 3.01 8.94 -22.96
N VAL A 192 2.12 9.04 -23.95
CA VAL A 192 2.39 8.51 -25.27
C VAL A 192 3.50 9.37 -25.86
N GLN A 193 4.66 8.75 -26.16
CA GLN A 193 5.63 9.45 -26.99
C GLN A 193 4.98 9.63 -28.35
N ALA A 194 4.78 10.88 -28.75
CA ALA A 194 4.41 11.19 -30.11
C ALA A 194 5.52 10.60 -30.98
N ILE A 195 5.24 9.45 -31.59
CA ILE A 195 6.01 8.96 -32.72
C ILE A 195 5.98 10.12 -33.69
N ALA A 196 7.13 10.77 -33.90
CA ALA A 196 7.26 11.80 -34.90
C ALA A 196 6.90 11.14 -36.22
N THR A 197 5.63 11.25 -36.62
CA THR A 197 5.20 10.97 -37.97
C THR A 197 5.94 12.01 -38.78
N SER A 198 7.09 11.62 -39.33
CA SER A 198 7.77 12.39 -40.35
C SER A 198 6.69 12.85 -41.32
N PRO A 199 6.50 14.16 -41.52
CA PRO A 199 5.52 14.64 -42.48
C PRO A 199 5.86 13.98 -43.80
N LEU A 200 4.95 13.15 -44.32
CA LEU A 200 5.13 12.60 -45.66
C LEU A 200 5.35 13.80 -46.60
N PRO A 201 6.46 13.86 -47.34
CA PRO A 201 6.66 14.89 -48.31
C PRO A 201 5.65 14.67 -49.45
N GLY A 202 4.72 15.61 -49.60
CA GLY A 202 3.96 15.81 -50.83
C GLY A 202 2.74 14.91 -51.00
N SER A 203 1.61 15.35 -50.44
CA SER A 203 0.33 15.17 -51.14
C SER A 203 -0.34 16.52 -51.19
N ALA A 204 0.00 17.28 -52.24
CA ALA A 204 -0.68 18.52 -52.57
C ALA A 204 -2.15 18.21 -52.83
N SER A 205 -3.03 18.64 -51.92
CA SER A 205 -4.47 18.61 -52.12
C SER A 205 -4.88 19.89 -52.87
N PRO A 206 -5.49 19.81 -54.07
CA PRO A 206 -6.01 20.96 -54.78
C PRO A 206 -7.21 21.54 -54.03
N GLY A 207 -7.27 22.88 -54.01
CA GLY A 207 -8.14 23.65 -53.13
C GLY A 207 -9.63 23.43 -53.27
N SER A 208 -10.34 23.89 -52.25
CA SER A 208 -11.74 24.31 -52.38
C SER A 208 -12.06 25.50 -51.47
N PRO A 209 -13.01 26.35 -51.89
CA PRO A 209 -13.05 27.75 -51.55
C PRO A 209 -13.89 28.04 -50.29
N ALA A 210 -13.58 29.20 -49.71
CA ALA A 210 -14.26 29.80 -48.58
C ALA A 210 -15.74 30.11 -48.87
N VAL A 211 -16.61 29.75 -47.91
CA VAL A 211 -17.90 30.41 -47.70
C VAL A 211 -18.02 30.67 -46.19
N GLY A 212 -18.22 31.95 -45.85
CA GLY A 212 -18.22 32.45 -44.49
C GLY A 212 -19.59 32.52 -43.82
N ASN A 213 -19.62 33.36 -42.78
CA ASN A 213 -20.76 33.78 -41.95
C ASN A 213 -21.28 32.72 -40.96
N ALA A 214 -21.76 33.03 -39.75
CA ALA A 214 -21.91 34.28 -39.03
C ALA A 214 -22.16 33.96 -37.54
N ALA A 215 -22.05 35.02 -36.75
CA ALA A 215 -22.42 35.13 -35.34
C ALA A 215 -23.73 34.45 -34.92
N GLY A 216 -23.77 33.99 -33.67
CA GLY A 216 -25.01 34.03 -32.90
C GLY A 216 -25.15 33.02 -31.76
N LYS A 217 -25.36 33.60 -30.56
CA LYS A 217 -26.24 33.14 -29.46
C LYS A 217 -25.67 32.25 -28.34
N THR A 218 -25.43 32.93 -27.23
CA THR A 218 -25.95 32.66 -25.88
C THR A 218 -27.10 31.64 -25.76
N SER A 219 -26.95 30.65 -24.87
CA SER A 219 -28.01 29.96 -24.10
C SER A 219 -27.33 29.17 -22.98
N ALA A 220 -27.38 29.64 -21.73
CA ALA A 220 -28.42 29.34 -20.74
C ALA A 220 -28.35 27.89 -20.21
N SER A 221 -27.90 27.77 -18.95
CA SER A 221 -28.07 26.59 -18.10
C SER A 221 -29.53 26.18 -17.98
N PRO A 222 -29.78 24.88 -17.81
CA PRO A 222 -30.82 24.43 -16.90
C PRO A 222 -30.23 23.54 -15.80
N THR A 223 -30.41 24.02 -14.57
CA THR A 223 -30.53 23.22 -13.37
C THR A 223 -31.57 22.12 -13.62
N LYS A 224 -31.19 20.84 -13.50
CA LYS A 224 -32.15 19.76 -13.29
C LYS A 224 -31.67 18.85 -12.17
N ALA A 225 -32.30 19.04 -11.02
CA ALA A 225 -32.28 18.12 -9.89
C ALA A 225 -32.72 16.73 -10.37
N SER A 226 -31.91 15.72 -10.07
CA SER A 226 -32.23 14.32 -10.32
C SER A 226 -32.68 13.69 -8.99
N PRO A 227 -33.91 13.17 -8.88
CA PRO A 227 -34.39 12.49 -7.69
C PRO A 227 -33.76 11.10 -7.56
N SER A 228 -33.31 10.79 -6.34
CA SER A 228 -32.89 9.46 -5.89
C SER A 228 -33.93 8.39 -6.22
N PRO A 229 -33.56 7.26 -6.83
CA PRO A 229 -34.29 6.03 -6.67
C PRO A 229 -33.93 5.42 -5.30
N ALA A 230 -34.93 5.32 -4.43
CA ALA A 230 -34.89 4.47 -3.25
C ALA A 230 -34.72 3.01 -3.70
N SER A 231 -33.53 2.45 -3.51
CA SER A 231 -33.30 1.01 -3.59
C SER A 231 -33.53 0.40 -2.21
N THR A 232 -34.74 -0.12 -2.01
CA THR A 232 -35.05 -1.14 -1.02
C THR A 232 -34.36 -2.44 -1.42
N ALA A 233 -33.19 -2.72 -0.83
CA ALA A 233 -32.58 -4.04 -0.91
C ALA A 233 -33.21 -4.97 0.14
N PRO A 234 -33.61 -6.21 -0.22
CA PRO A 234 -34.06 -7.21 0.74
C PRO A 234 -32.89 -7.67 1.62
N SER A 235 -33.17 -7.77 2.92
CA SER A 235 -32.26 -8.33 3.92
C SER A 235 -31.87 -9.77 3.57
N PRO A 236 -30.58 -10.15 3.61
CA PRO A 236 -30.20 -11.55 3.59
C PRO A 236 -30.59 -12.18 4.92
N THR A 237 -31.55 -13.10 4.87
CA THR A 237 -31.90 -14.02 5.95
C THR A 237 -30.64 -14.73 6.43
N ALA A 238 -30.28 -14.52 7.70
CA ALA A 238 -29.25 -15.26 8.38
C ALA A 238 -29.64 -16.75 8.38
N LYS A 239 -28.87 -17.58 7.66
CA LYS A 239 -28.91 -19.03 7.85
C LYS A 239 -28.19 -19.34 9.16
N SER A 240 -28.92 -19.98 10.07
CA SER A 240 -28.44 -20.42 11.38
C SER A 240 -27.29 -21.42 11.23
N ALA A 241 -26.31 -21.35 12.13
CA ALA A 241 -25.12 -22.20 12.16
C ALA A 241 -25.37 -23.62 12.71
N GLU A 242 -26.62 -24.02 12.89
CA GLU A 242 -27.00 -25.33 13.46
C GLU A 242 -27.15 -26.45 12.40
N ASP A 243 -27.00 -26.14 11.11
CA ASP A 243 -27.25 -27.10 10.02
C ASP A 243 -25.96 -27.67 9.36
N LEU A 244 -24.78 -27.36 9.90
CA LEU A 244 -23.48 -27.82 9.37
C LEU A 244 -22.85 -29.00 10.15
N LEU A 245 -23.59 -29.61 11.07
CA LEU A 245 -23.11 -30.73 11.91
C LEU A 245 -23.73 -32.10 11.59
N LYS A 246 -24.31 -32.28 10.39
CA LYS A 246 -24.83 -33.57 9.93
C LYS A 246 -24.35 -33.94 8.53
N ASP A 247 -23.04 -34.08 8.35
CA ASP A 247 -22.50 -34.88 7.24
C ASP A 247 -21.48 -35.90 7.78
N PRO A 248 -21.89 -37.16 8.02
CA PRO A 248 -20.99 -38.22 8.46
C PRO A 248 -20.31 -38.98 7.31
N ASN A 249 -20.18 -38.42 6.10
CA ASN A 249 -19.64 -39.19 4.97
C ASN A 249 -18.74 -38.36 4.04
N ALA A 250 -17.47 -38.21 4.42
CA ALA A 250 -16.40 -37.79 3.52
C ALA A 250 -15.06 -38.40 3.98
N THR A 251 -14.92 -39.72 3.84
CA THR A 251 -13.61 -40.35 3.69
C THR A 251 -13.32 -40.53 2.21
N ASP A 252 -12.03 -40.40 1.89
CA ASP A 252 -11.33 -40.91 0.70
C ASP A 252 -11.28 -40.01 -0.55
N GLY A 253 -10.10 -39.45 -0.80
CA GLY A 253 -9.77 -38.86 -2.09
C GLY A 253 -8.46 -38.07 -2.15
N PHE A 254 -7.33 -38.68 -1.79
CA PHE A 254 -6.01 -38.16 -2.22
C PHE A 254 -5.70 -38.66 -3.64
N ASN A 255 -5.73 -37.74 -4.60
CA ASN A 255 -4.79 -37.68 -5.72
C ASN A 255 -4.71 -36.23 -6.23
#